data_AF-A0A250KTU8-F1
#
_entry.id   AF-A0A250KTU8-F1
#
_cell.length_a   1.000
_cell.length_b   1.000
_cell.length_c   1.000
_cell.angle_alpha   90.00
_cell.angle_beta   90.00
_cell.angle_gamma   90.00
#
_symmetry.space_group_name_H-M   'P 1'
#
loop_
_entity.id
_entity.type
_entity.pdbx_description
1 polymer ?
#
loop_
_entity_poly.entity_id
_entity_poly.type
_entity_poly.pdbx_seq_one_letter_code
_entity_poly.pdbx_strand_id
1 'polypeptide(L)' 'MKELAHAGLVSSRQESRYVIYSANFRTMNELLGFLTENCCGGKPCTPTDLPEQEHSS' A
#
# COMPACT_ATOMS: atom_id res chain seq x y z
N MET A 1 -9.66 11.40 5.15
CA MET A 1 -8.20 11.66 5.23
C MET A 1 -7.63 11.62 6.65
N LYS A 2 -8.35 12.01 7.71
CA LYS A 2 -7.83 11.96 9.10
C LYS A 2 -7.39 10.55 9.54
N GLU A 3 -8.19 9.52 9.23
CA GLU A 3 -7.89 8.11 9.54
C GLU A 3 -6.55 7.65 8.96
N LEU A 4 -6.30 7.94 7.68
CA LEU A 4 -5.07 7.53 6.98
C LEU A 4 -3.83 8.28 7.49
N ALA A 5 -3.99 9.54 7.89
CA ALA A 5 -2.92 10.31 8.54
C ALA A 5 -2.63 9.77 9.96
N HIS A 6 -3.67 9.41 10.72
CA HIS A 6 -3.52 8.80 12.05
C HIS A 6 -2.81 7.44 11.99
N ALA A 7 -3.11 6.63 10.96
CA ALA A 7 -2.44 5.36 10.70
C ALA A 7 -1.01 5.51 10.14
N GLY A 8 -0.50 6.73 9.96
CA GLY A 8 0.84 6.99 9.41
C GLY A 8 1.00 6.69 7.92
N LEU A 9 -0.10 6.35 7.23
CA LEU A 9 -0.12 5.98 5.81
C LEU A 9 -0.08 7.19 4.87
N VAL A 10 -0.39 8.37 5.38
CA VAL A 10 -0.29 9.64 4.63
C VAL A 10 0.47 10.64 5.50
N SER A 11 1.50 11.24 4.93
CA SER A 11 2.21 12.36 5.53
C SER A 11 1.67 13.67 4.99
N SER A 12 1.57 14.68 5.85
CA SER A 12 1.18 16.04 5.47
C SER A 12 2.33 16.99 5.74
N ARG A 13 2.74 17.77 4.74
CA ARG A 13 3.66 18.89 4.93
C ARG A 13 2.95 20.20 4.60
N GLN A 14 3.07 21.17 5.49
CA GLN A 14 2.56 22.51 5.23
C GLN A 14 3.58 23.28 4.41
N GLU A 15 3.16 23.77 3.25
CA GLU A 15 3.97 24.63 2.41
C GLU A 15 3.21 25.94 2.18
N SER A 16 3.58 26.96 2.97
CA SER A 16 2.92 28.27 3.01
C SER A 16 1.41 28.14 3.24
N ARG A 17 0.59 28.39 2.22
CA ARG A 17 -0.88 28.33 2.29
C ARG A 17 -1.48 26.97 1.91
N TYR A 18 -0.65 26.01 1.52
CA TYR A 18 -1.09 24.69 1.08
C TYR A 18 -0.66 23.60 2.07
N VAL A 19 -1.48 22.56 2.18
CA VAL A 19 -1.12 21.33 2.89
C VAL A 19 -1.00 20.24 1.84
N ILE A 20 0.23 19.77 1.62
CA ILE A 20 0.52 18.70 0.67
C ILE A 20 0.37 17.38 1.42
N TYR A 21 -0.59 16.57 1.00
CA TYR A 21 -0.75 15.20 1.45
C TYR A 21 -0.03 14.26 0.48
N SER A 22 0.92 13.49 0.99
CA SER A 22 1.65 12.47 0.24
C SER A 22 1.47 11.11 0.89
N ALA A 23 1.27 10.07 0.08
CA ALA A 23 1.25 8.70 0.58
C ALA A 23 2.62 8.35 1.19
N ASN A 24 2.60 7.79 2.38
CA ASN A 24 3.78 7.26 3.05
C ASN A 24 3.95 5.79 2.65
N PHE A 25 4.57 5.59 1.50
CA PHE A 25 4.83 4.25 0.95
C PHE A 25 5.72 3.40 1.85
N ARG A 26 6.59 4.01 2.68
CA ARG A 26 7.39 3.26 3.65
C ARG A 26 6.50 2.54 4.65
N THR A 27 5.63 3.26 5.34
CA THR A 27 4.72 2.68 6.35
C THR A 27 3.73 1.72 5.73
N MET A 28 3.24 2.01 4.52
CA MET A 28 2.41 1.06 3.77
C MET A 28 3.15 -0.24 3.47
N ASN A 29 4.40 -0.17 2.98
CA ASN A 29 5.17 -1.36 2.64
C ASN A 29 5.58 -2.16 3.88
N GLU A 30 5.87 -1.50 5.01
CA GLU A 30 6.11 -2.17 6.29
C GLU A 30 4.87 -2.94 6.77
N LEU A 31 3.68 -2.32 6.67
CA LEU A 31 2.41 -2.98 7.00
C LEU A 31 2.14 -4.17 6.07
N LEU A 32 2.33 -4.00 4.76
CA LEU A 32 2.19 -5.08 3.80
C LEU A 32 3.21 -6.19 4.07
N GLY A 33 4.46 -5.83 4.41
CA GLY A 33 5.50 -6.77 4.83
C GLY A 33 5.05 -7.60 6.01
N PHE A 34 4.57 -6.97 7.08
CA PHE A 34 4.04 -7.65 8.27
C PHE A 34 2.88 -8.60 7.94
N LEU A 35 1.92 -8.15 7.11
CA LEU A 35 0.77 -8.98 6.72
C LEU A 35 1.18 -10.15 5.82
N THR A 36 2.19 -9.95 4.96
CA THR A 36 2.66 -10.95 4.00
C THR A 36 3.69 -11.91 4.59
N GLU A 37 4.39 -11.53 5.66
CA GLU A 37 5.48 -12.30 6.30
C GLU A 37 5.07 -13.75 6.61
N ASN A 38 3.81 -13.95 6.99
CA ASN A 38 3.26 -15.28 7.29
C ASN A 38 2.01 -15.64 6.50
N CYS A 39 1.63 -14.84 5.50
CA CYS A 39 0.39 -15.04 4.75
C CYS A 39 0.29 -16.46 4.14
N CYS A 40 1.42 -17.03 3.73
CA CYS A 40 1.50 -18.37 3.13
C CYS A 40 2.47 -19.31 3.87
N GLY A 41 2.61 -19.14 5.19
CA GLY A 41 3.54 -19.93 5.99
C GLY A 41 5.01 -19.68 5.62
N GLY A 42 5.36 -18.43 5.31
CA GLY A 42 6.71 -18.02 4.90
C GLY A 42 7.09 -18.34 3.46
N LYS A 43 6.14 -18.80 2.63
CA LYS A 43 6.36 -19.01 1.19
C LYS A 43 5.97 -17.75 0.40
N PRO A 44 6.73 -17.37 -0.64
CA PRO A 44 6.33 -16.27 -1.52
C PRO A 44 5.03 -16.64 -2.23
N CYS A 45 3.95 -15.95 -1.89
CA CYS A 45 2.68 -16.01 -2.61
C CYS A 45 2.65 -14.90 -3.65
N THR A 46 3.35 -15.14 -4.75
CA THR A 46 3.24 -14.28 -5.92
C THR A 46 1.91 -14.57 -6.62
N PRO A 47 1.27 -13.55 -7.22
CA PRO A 47 0.23 -13.80 -8.21
C PRO A 47 0.77 -14.81 -9.20
N THR A 48 0.12 -15.97 -9.30
CA THR A 48 0.36 -16.84 -10.44
C THR A 48 -0.27 -16.09 -11.59
N ASP A 49 0.54 -15.67 -12.57
CA ASP A 49 0.06 -15.17 -13.85
C ASP A 49 -0.72 -16.32 -14.52
N LEU A 50 -1.95 -16.54 -14.07
CA LEU A 50 -2.94 -17.22 -14.87
C LEU A 50 -3.18 -16.27 -16.03
N PRO A 51 -3.03 -16.70 -17.29
CA PRO A 51 -3.40 -15.85 -18.41
C PRO A 51 -4.89 -15.56 -18.25
N GLU A 52 -5.21 -14.33 -17.83
CA GLU A 52 -6.55 -13.78 -17.92
C GLU A 52 -6.93 -13.86 -19.39
N GLN A 53 -7.80 -14.84 -19.65
CA GLN A 53 -8.49 -15.03 -20.90
C GLN A 53 -9.00 -13.67 -21.35
N GLU A 54 -8.65 -13.33 -22.59
CA GLU A 54 -9.21 -12.26 -23.39
C GLU A 54 -10.71 -12.11 -23.10
N HIS A 55 -11.07 -11.11 -22.31
CA HIS A 55 -12.45 -10.66 -22.19
C HIS A 55 -12.52 -9.18 -22.57
N SER A 56 -12.30 -8.92 -23.86
CA SER A 56 -12.94 -7.79 -24.53
C SER A 56 -12.99 -8.02 -26.04
N SER A 57 -14.24 -8.19 -26.51
CA SER A 57 -14.77 -8.11 -27.89
C SER A 57 -14.92 -9.40 -28.69
#